data_AF-A0AAU1M736-F1
#
_entry.id   AF-A0AAU1M736-F1
#
_cell.length_a   1.000
_cell.length_b   1.000
_cell.length_c   1.000
_cell.angle_alpha   90.00
_cell.angle_beta   90.00
_cell.angle_gamma   90.00
#
_symmetry.space_group_name_H-M   'P 1'
#
loop_
_entity.id
_entity.type
_entity.pdbx_description
1 polymer ?
#
loop_
_entity_poly.entity_id
_entity_poly.type
_entity_poly.pdbx_seq_one_letter_code
_entity_poly.pdbx_strand_id
1 'polypeptide(L)'
;MLFTEPSRNLQLRLRLDYLRFVGSVSWIMTHPEHLRDEDACKLRRLRERDPELDRLTGHVRKFAVMMTARHGDRLEDWITEVERDSLAPLARFARNLRRDFDAVRNGLSMPHSSGAVEGNINRLKMLKRQMFGRASLDLLRKRVLLAR
;
A
#
# COMPACT_ATOMS: atom_id res chain seq x y z
N MET A 1 45.75 -19.81 -11.05
CA MET A 1 44.61 -19.40 -11.90
C MET A 1 43.41 -19.18 -11.00
N LEU A 2 42.94 -17.95 -10.92
CA LEU A 2 41.85 -17.51 -10.02
C LEU A 2 40.49 -17.88 -10.65
N PHE A 3 39.69 -18.68 -9.95
CA PHE A 3 38.25 -18.80 -10.20
C PHE A 3 37.60 -17.45 -9.89
N THR A 4 37.10 -16.76 -10.90
CA THR A 4 36.31 -15.54 -10.76
C THR A 4 34.90 -15.91 -10.31
N GLU A 5 34.52 -15.53 -9.08
CA GLU A 5 33.17 -15.73 -8.51
C GLU A 5 32.10 -14.95 -9.29
N PRO A 6 31.18 -15.61 -10.02
CA PRO A 6 30.04 -14.94 -10.65
C PRO A 6 28.88 -14.68 -9.65
N SER A 7 28.89 -15.34 -8.49
CA SER A 7 27.77 -15.35 -7.53
C SER A 7 27.62 -14.06 -6.72
N ARG A 8 28.71 -13.35 -6.41
CA ARG A 8 28.65 -12.07 -5.68
C ARG A 8 28.03 -10.94 -6.49
N ASN A 9 28.26 -10.90 -7.81
CA ASN A 9 27.71 -9.88 -8.70
C ASN A 9 26.18 -10.00 -8.86
N LEU A 10 25.66 -11.23 -8.87
CA LEU A 10 24.22 -11.47 -8.95
C LEU A 10 23.50 -11.11 -7.65
N GLN A 11 24.07 -11.46 -6.49
CA GLN A 11 23.52 -11.07 -5.18
C GLN A 11 23.57 -9.56 -4.94
N LEU A 12 24.63 -8.87 -5.40
CA LEU A 12 24.73 -7.42 -5.32
C LEU A 12 23.74 -6.72 -6.26
N ARG A 13 23.53 -7.24 -7.48
CA ARG A 13 22.47 -6.75 -8.39
C ARG A 13 21.08 -6.93 -7.79
N LEU A 14 20.75 -8.14 -7.33
CA LEU A 14 19.45 -8.43 -6.69
C LEU A 14 19.20 -7.57 -5.43
N ARG A 15 20.24 -7.31 -4.63
CA ARG A 15 20.14 -6.44 -3.44
C ARG A 15 19.99 -4.96 -3.81
N LEU A 16 20.66 -4.51 -4.87
CA LEU A 16 20.52 -3.14 -5.41
C LEU A 16 19.16 -2.93 -6.08
N ASP A 17 18.65 -3.94 -6.79
CA ASP A 17 17.32 -3.94 -7.40
C ASP A 17 16.23 -3.98 -6.32
N TYR A 18 16.42 -4.78 -5.26
CA TYR A 18 15.52 -4.81 -4.10
C TYR A 18 15.48 -3.48 -3.34
N LEU A 19 16.64 -2.86 -3.09
CA LEU A 19 16.70 -1.55 -2.43
C LEU A 19 16.16 -0.42 -3.33
N ARG A 20 16.34 -0.49 -4.65
CA ARG A 20 15.68 0.40 -5.61
C ARG A 20 14.16 0.20 -5.63
N PHE A 21 13.70 -1.04 -5.57
CA PHE A 21 12.28 -1.40 -5.63
C PHE A 21 11.50 -1.02 -4.36
N VAL A 22 12.07 -1.26 -3.17
CA VAL A 22 11.43 -0.84 -1.91
C VAL A 22 11.36 0.70 -1.83
N GLY A 23 12.40 1.39 -2.31
CA GLY A 23 12.41 2.84 -2.42
C GLY A 23 11.30 3.36 -3.34
N SER A 24 11.17 2.79 -4.54
CA SER A 24 10.22 3.29 -5.55
C SER A 24 8.77 3.17 -5.10
N VAL A 25 8.36 2.05 -4.49
CA VAL A 25 7.00 1.90 -3.96
C VAL A 25 6.72 2.94 -2.87
N SER A 26 7.64 3.11 -1.93
CA SER A 26 7.52 4.13 -0.87
C SER A 26 7.38 5.53 -1.46
N TRP A 27 8.19 5.89 -2.45
CA TRP A 27 8.12 7.20 -3.12
C TRP A 27 6.81 7.42 -3.88
N ILE A 28 6.26 6.37 -4.51
CA ILE A 28 4.98 6.45 -5.24
C ILE A 28 3.81 6.69 -4.25
N MET A 29 3.85 6.04 -3.07
CA MET A 29 2.81 6.16 -2.04
C MET A 29 2.93 7.44 -1.20
N THR A 30 4.08 8.12 -1.24
CA THR A 30 4.32 9.36 -0.49
C THR A 30 3.71 10.56 -1.21
N HIS A 31 3.05 11.45 -0.47
CA HIS A 31 2.54 12.71 -1.03
C HIS A 31 3.69 13.50 -1.67
N PRO A 32 3.57 14.02 -2.91
CA PRO A 32 4.69 14.63 -3.62
C PRO A 32 5.38 15.76 -2.84
N GLU A 33 4.64 16.53 -2.05
CA GLU A 33 5.17 17.64 -1.23
C GLU A 33 6.00 17.18 -0.03
N HIS A 34 5.87 15.92 0.39
CA HIS A 34 6.65 15.35 1.49
C HIS A 34 7.84 14.52 1.00
N LEU A 35 8.04 14.43 -0.32
CA LEU A 35 9.13 13.67 -0.90
C LEU A 35 10.39 14.55 -0.97
N ARG A 36 11.51 14.04 -0.48
CA ARG A 36 12.81 14.75 -0.59
C ARG A 36 13.16 14.95 -2.06
N ASP A 37 13.77 16.08 -2.39
CA ASP A 37 14.13 16.43 -3.78
C ASP A 37 14.96 15.34 -4.49
N GLU A 38 15.88 14.71 -3.76
CA GLU A 38 16.69 13.61 -4.29
C GLU A 38 15.83 12.40 -4.69
N ASP A 39 14.86 12.04 -3.84
CA ASP A 39 13.96 10.91 -4.09
C ASP A 39 12.95 11.24 -5.19
N ALA A 40 12.45 12.48 -5.23
CA ALA A 40 11.60 12.98 -6.31
C ALA A 40 12.32 12.92 -7.66
N CYS A 41 13.59 13.33 -7.70
CA CYS A 41 14.42 13.25 -8.90
C CYS A 41 14.66 11.80 -9.35
N LYS A 42 14.95 10.88 -8.41
CA LYS A 42 15.09 9.45 -8.70
C LYS A 42 13.79 8.84 -9.24
N LEU A 43 12.66 9.13 -8.59
CA LEU A 43 11.35 8.64 -9.03
C LEU A 43 11.02 9.16 -10.44
N ARG A 44 11.26 10.44 -10.72
CA ARG A 44 11.06 11.01 -12.06
C ARG A 44 11.88 10.27 -13.12
N ARG A 45 13.17 10.05 -12.87
CA ARG A 45 14.05 9.31 -13.81
C ARG A 45 13.58 7.87 -14.04
N LEU A 46 13.01 7.22 -13.03
CA LEU A 46 12.44 5.89 -13.19
C LEU A 46 11.20 5.91 -14.07
N ARG A 47 10.29 6.86 -13.84
CA ARG A 47 9.07 7.05 -14.65
C ARG A 47 9.37 7.39 -16.11
N GLU A 48 10.40 8.19 -16.38
CA GLU A 48 10.84 8.52 -17.75
C GLU A 48 11.37 7.31 -18.52
N ARG A 49 11.91 6.30 -17.81
CA ARG A 49 12.51 5.11 -18.43
C ARG A 49 11.52 3.96 -18.59
N ASP A 50 10.44 3.96 -17.81
CA ASP A 50 9.46 2.89 -17.75
C ASP A 50 8.03 3.46 -17.85
N PRO A 51 7.43 3.43 -19.05
CA PRO A 51 6.06 3.91 -19.27
C PRO A 51 4.99 3.11 -18.51
N GLU A 52 5.28 1.88 -18.11
CA GLU A 52 4.37 1.08 -17.28
C GLU A 52 4.35 1.61 -15.85
N LEU A 53 5.55 1.88 -15.30
CA LEU A 53 5.71 2.50 -13.98
C LEU A 53 5.12 3.92 -13.92
N ASP A 54 5.24 4.69 -15.00
CA ASP A 54 4.66 6.02 -15.10
C ASP A 54 3.14 5.99 -14.99
N ARG A 55 2.49 5.13 -15.79
CA ARG A 55 1.03 4.92 -15.73
C ARG A 55 0.58 4.41 -14.37
N LEU A 56 1.27 3.41 -13.80
CA LEU A 56 0.99 2.90 -12.46
C LEU A 56 1.06 4.03 -11.41
N THR A 57 2.12 4.84 -11.45
CA THR A 57 2.27 5.98 -10.54
C THR A 57 1.14 6.98 -10.70
N GLY A 58 0.71 7.25 -11.94
CA GLY A 58 -0.44 8.10 -12.24
C GLY A 58 -1.73 7.59 -11.59
N HIS A 59 -2.08 6.32 -11.81
CA HIS A 59 -3.29 5.72 -11.23
C HIS A 59 -3.29 5.71 -9.72
N VAL A 60 -2.15 5.35 -9.11
CA VAL A 60 -2.00 5.37 -7.64
C VAL A 60 -2.20 6.78 -7.10
N ARG A 61 -1.58 7.80 -7.71
CA ARG A 61 -1.71 9.19 -7.26
C ARG A 61 -3.13 9.71 -7.41
N LYS A 62 -3.81 9.40 -8.53
CA LYS A 62 -5.24 9.73 -8.71
C LYS A 62 -6.09 9.09 -7.61
N PHE A 63 -5.86 7.82 -7.30
CA PHE A 63 -6.57 7.12 -6.23
C PHE A 63 -6.29 7.73 -4.85
N ALA A 64 -5.03 8.06 -4.55
CA ALA A 64 -4.65 8.72 -3.31
C ALA A 64 -5.35 10.07 -3.14
N VAL A 65 -5.43 10.89 -4.19
CA VAL A 65 -6.18 12.16 -4.16
C VAL A 65 -7.67 11.92 -3.90
N MET A 66 -8.29 10.92 -4.52
CA MET A 66 -9.69 10.58 -4.22
C MET A 66 -9.89 10.20 -2.75
N MET A 67 -8.96 9.41 -2.17
CA MET A 67 -9.00 9.03 -0.76
C MET A 67 -8.87 10.25 0.17
N THR A 68 -7.86 11.10 -0.06
CA THR A 68 -7.56 12.22 0.84
C THR A 68 -8.57 13.35 0.73
N ALA A 69 -9.06 13.64 -0.48
CA ALA A 69 -10.07 14.67 -0.74
C ALA A 69 -11.51 14.18 -0.58
N ARG A 70 -11.70 12.89 -0.27
CA ARG A 70 -13.00 12.22 -0.12
C ARG A 70 -13.92 12.33 -1.35
N HIS A 71 -13.38 12.03 -2.53
CA HIS A 71 -14.11 12.02 -3.80
C HIS A 71 -14.55 10.61 -4.23
N GLY A 72 -15.38 9.95 -3.41
CA GLY A 72 -15.94 8.65 -3.77
C GLY A 72 -16.85 8.67 -5.00
N ASP A 73 -17.38 9.84 -5.38
CA ASP A 73 -18.11 10.07 -6.63
C ASP A 73 -17.28 9.75 -7.88
N ARG A 74 -15.95 9.89 -7.82
CA ARG A 74 -15.03 9.64 -8.94
C ARG A 74 -14.55 8.19 -9.06
N LEU A 75 -14.98 7.32 -8.13
CA LEU A 75 -14.49 5.94 -8.05
C LEU A 75 -14.82 5.14 -9.31
N GLU A 76 -16.03 5.28 -9.87
CA GLU A 76 -16.45 4.53 -11.04
C GLU A 76 -15.63 4.87 -12.29
N ASP A 77 -15.39 6.17 -12.51
CA ASP A 77 -14.56 6.65 -13.61
C ASP A 77 -13.12 6.15 -13.48
N TRP A 78 -12.55 6.20 -12.27
CA TRP A 78 -11.21 5.69 -12.01
C TRP A 78 -11.10 4.18 -12.24
N ILE A 79 -12.07 3.38 -11.76
CA ILE A 79 -12.10 1.93 -12.01
C ILE A 79 -12.13 1.66 -13.51
N THR A 80 -12.99 2.38 -14.24
CA THR A 80 -13.16 2.22 -15.68
C THR A 80 -11.89 2.61 -16.45
N GLU A 81 -11.20 3.67 -16.03
CA GLU A 81 -9.92 4.10 -16.61
C GLU A 81 -8.85 3.00 -16.42
N VAL A 82 -8.71 2.49 -15.20
CA VAL A 82 -7.73 1.46 -14.84
C VAL A 82 -8.00 0.13 -15.53
N GLU A 83 -9.27 -0.26 -15.69
CA GLU A 83 -9.67 -1.50 -16.38
C GLU A 83 -9.37 -1.49 -17.88
N ARG A 84 -9.33 -0.31 -18.51
CA ARG A 84 -8.96 -0.13 -19.92
C ARG A 84 -7.45 -0.10 -20.14
N ASP A 85 -6.67 0.11 -19.09
CA ASP A 85 -5.21 0.12 -19.17
C ASP A 85 -4.64 -1.31 -19.26
N SER A 86 -3.42 -1.44 -19.75
CA SER A 86 -2.73 -2.72 -19.94
C SER A 86 -2.14 -3.29 -18.64
N LEU A 87 -2.34 -2.62 -17.50
CA LEU A 87 -1.78 -2.98 -16.19
C LEU A 87 -2.61 -4.09 -15.53
N ALA A 88 -2.43 -5.33 -15.96
CA ALA A 88 -3.27 -6.46 -15.53
C ALA A 88 -3.44 -6.62 -14.01
N PRO A 89 -2.39 -6.46 -13.16
CA PRO A 89 -2.55 -6.52 -11.71
C PRO A 89 -3.43 -5.39 -11.15
N LEU A 90 -3.29 -4.18 -11.68
CA LEU A 90 -4.05 -3.01 -11.24
C LEU A 90 -5.51 -3.08 -11.74
N ALA A 91 -5.72 -3.53 -12.97
CA ALA A 91 -7.06 -3.81 -13.50
C ALA A 91 -7.78 -4.89 -12.68
N ARG A 92 -7.07 -5.93 -12.22
CA ARG A 92 -7.63 -6.94 -11.30
C ARG A 92 -8.02 -6.33 -9.96
N PHE A 93 -7.18 -5.44 -9.41
CA PHE A 93 -7.51 -4.71 -8.18
C PHE A 93 -8.78 -3.87 -8.36
N ALA A 94 -8.88 -3.07 -9.44
CA ALA A 94 -10.05 -2.25 -9.74
C ALA A 94 -11.34 -3.09 -9.89
N ARG A 95 -11.27 -4.23 -10.59
CA ARG A 95 -12.40 -5.18 -10.69
C ARG A 95 -12.85 -5.70 -9.34
N ASN A 96 -11.92 -5.97 -8.42
CA ASN A 96 -12.29 -6.43 -7.08
C ASN A 96 -13.03 -5.36 -6.28
N LEU A 97 -12.71 -4.07 -6.47
CA LEU A 97 -13.42 -2.98 -5.81
C LEU A 97 -14.90 -2.89 -6.23
N ARG A 98 -15.23 -3.31 -7.46
CA ARG A 98 -16.64 -3.34 -7.92
C ARG A 98 -17.52 -4.27 -7.07
N ARG A 99 -16.96 -5.31 -6.45
CA ARG A 99 -17.73 -6.26 -5.61
C ARG A 99 -18.26 -5.60 -4.34
N ASP A 100 -17.51 -4.65 -3.80
CA ASP A 100 -17.83 -3.92 -2.57
C ASP A 100 -18.00 -2.42 -2.87
N PHE A 101 -18.49 -2.08 -4.07
CA PHE A 101 -18.45 -0.72 -4.62
C PHE A 101 -19.03 0.32 -3.66
N ASP A 102 -20.23 0.07 -3.12
CA ASP A 102 -20.89 1.00 -2.19
C ASP A 102 -20.09 1.19 -0.90
N ALA A 103 -19.49 0.11 -0.38
CA ALA A 103 -18.66 0.18 0.82
C ALA A 103 -17.37 0.98 0.56
N VAL A 104 -16.72 0.74 -0.58
CA VAL A 104 -15.53 1.48 -0.99
C VAL A 104 -15.87 2.95 -1.23
N ARG A 105 -16.93 3.25 -1.98
CA ARG A 105 -17.41 4.62 -2.22
C ARG A 105 -17.70 5.36 -0.93
N ASN A 106 -18.38 4.71 0.02
CA ASN A 106 -18.64 5.30 1.34
C ASN A 106 -17.35 5.54 2.11
N GLY A 107 -16.40 4.59 2.10
CA GLY A 107 -15.08 4.77 2.69
C GLY A 107 -14.28 5.92 2.06
N LEU A 108 -14.53 6.23 0.79
CA LEU A 108 -13.95 7.36 0.06
C LEU A 108 -14.75 8.65 0.18
N SER A 109 -15.91 8.68 0.85
CA SER A 109 -16.78 9.89 0.90
C SER A 109 -17.04 10.35 2.32
N MET A 110 -17.17 9.41 3.25
CA MET A 110 -17.52 9.69 4.64
C MET A 110 -16.30 10.15 5.45
N PRO A 111 -16.51 10.93 6.52
CA PRO A 111 -15.42 11.31 7.42
C PRO A 111 -15.00 10.17 8.36
N HIS A 112 -15.73 9.05 8.37
CA HIS A 112 -15.49 7.92 9.26
C HIS A 112 -14.31 7.07 8.78
N SER A 113 -13.43 6.68 9.71
CA SER A 113 -12.33 5.75 9.42
C SER A 113 -12.37 4.55 10.36
N SER A 114 -11.94 3.39 9.85
CA SER A 114 -11.78 2.17 10.65
C SER A 114 -10.57 2.21 11.59
N GLY A 115 -9.77 3.28 11.59
CA GLY A 115 -8.48 3.33 12.29
C GLY A 115 -8.56 3.07 13.79
N ALA A 116 -9.55 3.66 14.47
CA ALA A 116 -9.76 3.40 15.90
C ALA A 116 -10.17 1.95 16.19
N VAL A 117 -11.01 1.38 15.33
CA VAL A 117 -11.46 -0.02 15.43
C VAL A 117 -10.29 -0.97 15.16
N GLU A 118 -9.51 -0.72 14.11
CA GLU A 118 -8.32 -1.49 13.77
C GLU A 118 -7.24 -1.41 14.85
N GLY A 119 -7.03 -0.24 15.45
CA GLY A 119 -6.12 -0.07 16.59
C GLY A 119 -6.53 -0.95 17.77
N ASN A 120 -7.81 -0.97 18.12
CA ASN A 120 -8.36 -1.84 19.16
C ASN A 120 -8.22 -3.33 18.80
N ILE A 121 -8.50 -3.71 17.56
CA ILE A 121 -8.32 -5.09 17.07
C ILE A 121 -6.85 -5.50 17.14
N ASN A 122 -5.92 -4.63 16.79
CA ASN A 122 -4.49 -4.90 16.85
C ASN A 122 -4.01 -5.06 18.29
N ARG A 123 -4.47 -4.21 19.22
CA ARG A 123 -4.21 -4.37 20.66
C ARG A 123 -4.76 -5.70 21.19
N LEU A 124 -5.98 -6.07 20.81
CA LEU A 124 -6.57 -7.36 21.17
C LEU A 124 -5.75 -8.55 20.62
N LYS A 125 -5.37 -8.51 19.35
CA LYS A 125 -4.51 -9.52 18.72
C LYS A 125 -3.16 -9.63 19.43
N MET A 126 -2.56 -8.50 19.81
CA MET A 126 -1.30 -8.46 20.56
C MET A 126 -1.43 -9.13 21.93
N LEU A 127 -2.46 -8.77 22.71
CA LEU A 127 -2.73 -9.39 24.01
C LEU A 127 -2.94 -10.90 23.88
N LYS A 128 -3.70 -11.34 22.87
CA LYS A 128 -3.89 -12.78 22.59
C LYS A 128 -2.58 -13.49 22.22
N ARG A 129 -1.69 -12.83 21.46
CA ARG A 129 -0.36 -13.36 21.10
C ARG A 129 0.59 -13.47 22.30
N GLN A 130 0.58 -12.48 23.20
CA GLN A 130 1.33 -12.55 24.48
C GLN A 130 0.91 -13.73 25.35
N MET A 131 -0.30 -14.25 25.14
CA MET A 131 -0.85 -15.41 25.85
C MET A 131 -0.74 -16.71 25.05
N PHE A 132 0.09 -16.75 24.01
CA PHE A 132 0.27 -17.91 23.14
C PHE A 132 -1.04 -18.44 22.55
N GLY A 133 -2.03 -17.55 22.31
CA GLY A 133 -3.34 -17.93 21.79
C GLY A 133 -4.30 -18.54 22.82
N ARG A 134 -3.88 -18.76 24.07
CA ARG A 134 -4.64 -19.47 25.12
C ARG A 134 -5.62 -18.59 25.91
N ALA A 135 -6.00 -17.45 25.34
CA ALA A 135 -6.88 -16.50 26.00
C ALA A 135 -8.34 -16.75 25.59
N SER A 136 -9.15 -17.30 26.50
CA SER A 136 -10.61 -17.33 26.36
C SER A 136 -11.18 -15.90 26.38
N LEU A 137 -12.42 -15.72 25.92
CA LEU A 137 -13.05 -14.39 25.85
C LEU A 137 -13.04 -13.68 27.22
N ASP A 138 -13.38 -14.39 28.29
CA ASP A 138 -13.38 -13.83 29.66
C ASP A 138 -11.99 -13.37 30.10
N LEU A 139 -10.96 -14.13 29.74
CA LEU A 139 -9.57 -13.82 30.08
C LEU A 139 -9.03 -12.64 29.28
N LEU A 140 -9.39 -12.54 28.00
CA LEU A 140 -9.13 -11.37 27.16
C LEU A 140 -9.82 -10.13 27.73
N ARG A 141 -11.10 -10.24 28.10
CA ARG A 141 -11.87 -9.14 28.70
C ARG A 141 -11.20 -8.64 29.98
N LYS A 142 -10.82 -9.55 30.88
CA LYS A 142 -10.09 -9.19 32.12
C LYS A 142 -8.78 -8.47 31.81
N ARG A 143 -7.95 -8.97 30.90
CA ARG A 143 -6.68 -8.31 30.53
C ARG A 143 -6.89 -6.94 29.89
N VAL A 144 -7.87 -6.78 29.02
CA VAL A 144 -8.13 -5.49 28.35
C VAL A 144 -8.57 -4.43 29.36
N LEU A 145 -9.43 -4.81 30.32
CA LEU A 145 -9.93 -3.90 31.35
C LEU A 145 -8.85 -3.57 32.40
N LEU A 146 -7.99 -4.53 32.74
CA LEU A 146 -6.96 -4.37 33.78
C LEU A 146 -5.63 -3.81 33.26
N ALA A 147 -5.34 -3.89 31.95
CA ALA A 147 -4.12 -3.36 31.35
C ALA A 147 -4.27 -1.88 30.93
N ARG A 148 -4.95 -1.07 31.75
CA ARG A 148 -5.07 0.38 31.56
C ARG A 148 -3.91 1.11 32.21
#